data_AF-A0A9E3T0K6-F1
#
_entry.id   AF-A0A9E3T0K6-F1
#
_cell.length_a   1.000
_cell.length_b   1.000
_cell.length_c   1.000
_cell.angle_alpha   90.00
_cell.angle_beta   90.00
_cell.angle_gamma   90.00
#
_symmetry.space_group_name_H-M   'P 1'
#
loop_
_entity.id
_entity.type
_entity.pdbx_description
1 polymer ?
#
loop_
_entity_poly.entity_id
_entity_poly.type
_entity_poly.pdbx_seq_one_letter_code
_entity_poly.pdbx_strand_id
1 'polypeptide(L)' 'VLNHDGQPERALEILALVIQHPLSPAWWLDREPLTRRLLDTLRQTLTPDRYAAAWERGQHRDLAETIATFQAPTENK' A
#
# COMPACT_ATOMS: atom_id res chain seq x y z
N VAL A 1 -9.57 0.46 -8.06
CA VAL A 1 -8.70 -0.66 -8.48
C VAL A 1 -7.27 -0.23 -8.18
N LEU A 2 -6.63 -0.83 -7.17
CA LEU A 2 -5.18 -0.69 -6.99
C LEU A 2 -4.55 -1.47 -8.15
N ASN A 3 -4.19 -0.74 -9.20
CA ASN A 3 -3.68 -1.32 -10.43
C ASN A 3 -2.28 -1.90 -10.15
N HIS A 4 -2.16 -3.22 -10.14
CA HIS A 4 -0.88 -3.92 -9.96
C HIS A 4 0.08 -3.72 -11.14
N ASP A 5 -0.41 -3.19 -12.26
CA ASP A 5 0.30 -3.12 -13.54
C ASP A 5 1.36 -2.00 -13.63
N GLY A 6 2.12 -1.76 -12.55
CA GLY A 6 3.36 -0.99 -12.72
C GLY A 6 4.12 -0.54 -11.48
N GLN A 7 3.55 -0.60 -10.26
CA GLN A 7 4.22 -0.05 -9.07
C GLN A 7 3.96 -0.89 -7.79
N PRO A 8 4.51 -2.12 -7.70
CA PRO A 8 4.32 -2.98 -6.53
C PRO A 8 4.83 -2.35 -5.21
N GLU A 9 5.89 -1.55 -5.25
CA GLU A 9 6.35 -0.78 -4.07
C GLU A 9 5.30 0.20 -3.58
N ARG A 10 4.66 0.93 -4.51
CA ARG A 10 3.66 1.94 -4.18
C ARG A 10 2.43 1.31 -3.57
N ALA A 11 2.01 0.17 -4.10
CA ALA A 11 0.93 -0.63 -3.54
C ALA A 11 1.28 -1.09 -2.11
N LEU A 12 2.52 -1.54 -1.88
CA LEU A 12 2.98 -1.94 -0.55
C LEU A 12 3.04 -0.76 0.43
N GLU A 13 3.49 0.41 -0.02
CA GLU A 13 3.53 1.63 0.79
C GLU A 13 2.13 2.04 1.26
N ILE A 14 1.15 2.02 0.36
CA ILE A 14 -0.25 2.35 0.69
C ILE A 14 -0.83 1.32 1.65
N LEU A 15 -0.52 0.04 1.45
CA LEU A 15 -0.99 -1.03 2.31
C LEU A 15 -0.41 -0.92 3.72
N ALA A 16 0.89 -0.63 3.84
CA ALA A 16 1.56 -0.41 5.12
C ALA A 16 0.96 0.79 5.88
N LEU A 17 0.70 1.91 5.17
CA LEU A 17 0.03 3.08 5.72
C LEU A 17 -1.36 2.72 6.30
N VAL A 18 -2.19 2.02 5.52
CA VAL A 18 -3.54 1.64 5.95
C VAL A 18 -3.50 0.70 7.13
N ILE A 19 -2.58 -0.26 7.18
CA ILE A 19 -2.47 -1.23 8.29
C ILE A 19 -2.12 -0.54 9.61
N GLN A 20 -1.28 0.50 9.56
CA GLN A 20 -0.78 1.17 10.77
C GLN A 20 -1.61 2.36 11.22
N HIS A 21 -2.57 2.80 10.40
CA HIS A 21 -3.38 3.94 10.74
C HIS A 21 -4.25 3.67 11.98
N PRO A 22 -4.36 4.60 12.96
CA PRO A 22 -5.11 4.38 14.20
C PRO A 22 -6.61 4.08 13.99
N LEU A 23 -7.17 4.55 12.88
CA LEU A 23 -8.56 4.28 12.50
C LEU A 23 -8.73 2.97 11.72
N SER A 24 -7.63 2.31 11.37
CA SER A 24 -7.66 1.02 10.71
C SER A 24 -8.09 -0.04 11.71
N PRO A 25 -9.14 -0.81 11.41
CA PRO A 25 -9.52 -1.90 12.28
C PRO A 25 -8.39 -2.94 12.32
N ALA A 26 -7.88 -3.26 13.52
CA ALA A 26 -6.80 -4.25 13.68
C ALA A 26 -7.12 -5.61 13.04
N TRP A 27 -8.40 -5.94 12.89
CA TRP A 27 -8.89 -7.17 12.25
C TRP A 27 -8.79 -7.17 10.73
N TRP A 28 -8.45 -6.06 10.07
CA TRP A 28 -8.45 -5.96 8.60
C TRP A 28 -7.48 -6.98 7.97
N LEU A 29 -6.29 -7.17 8.54
CA LEU A 29 -5.34 -8.19 8.07
C LEU A 29 -5.84 -9.63 8.24
N ASP A 30 -6.62 -9.89 9.28
CA ASP A 30 -7.05 -11.23 9.64
C ASP A 30 -8.36 -11.64 8.97
N ARG A 31 -9.27 -10.68 8.71
CA ARG A 31 -10.62 -10.95 8.20
C ARG A 31 -10.82 -10.61 6.73
N GLU A 32 -9.97 -9.79 6.13
CA GLU A 32 -10.08 -9.50 4.70
C GLU A 32 -9.09 -10.37 3.89
N PRO A 33 -9.55 -11.48 3.30
CA PRO A 33 -8.69 -12.39 2.55
C PRO A 33 -8.06 -11.70 1.33
N LEU A 34 -8.67 -10.63 0.81
CA LEU A 34 -8.13 -9.84 -0.29
C LEU A 34 -6.86 -9.08 0.12
N THR A 35 -6.85 -8.45 1.29
CA THR A 35 -5.70 -7.71 1.83
C THR A 35 -4.51 -8.65 2.05
N ARG A 36 -4.77 -9.85 2.60
CA ARG A 36 -3.74 -10.86 2.81
C ARG A 36 -3.17 -11.42 1.51
N ARG A 37 -4.04 -11.74 0.54
CA ARG A 37 -3.61 -12.18 -0.80
C ARG A 37 -2.80 -11.12 -1.53
N LEU A 38 -3.18 -9.86 -1.39
CA LEU A 38 -2.42 -8.72 -1.93
C LEU A 38 -1.03 -8.66 -1.31
N LEU A 39 -0.93 -8.74 0.02
CA LEU A 39 0.36 -8.75 0.72
C LEU A 39 1.26 -9.91 0.30
N ASP A 40 0.70 -11.12 0.20
CA ASP A 40 1.42 -12.31 -0.24
C ASP A 40 1.90 -12.17 -1.69
N THR A 41 1.06 -11.63 -2.58
CA THR A 41 1.43 -11.33 -3.97
C THR A 41 2.59 -10.32 -4.02
N LEU A 42 2.55 -9.26 -3.20
CA LEU A 42 3.59 -8.25 -3.15
C LEU A 42 4.91 -8.81 -2.58
N ARG A 43 4.86 -9.69 -1.59
CA ARG A 43 6.03 -10.40 -1.06
C ARG A 43 6.69 -11.31 -2.10
N GLN A 44 5.91 -11.94 -2.96
CA GLN A 44 6.44 -12.79 -4.05
C GLN A 44 6.97 -11.97 -5.23
N THR A 45 6.40 -10.78 -5.46
CA THR A 45 6.76 -9.90 -6.58
C THR A 45 8.01 -9.06 -6.28
N LEU A 46 8.19 -8.64 -5.04
CA LEU A 46 9.30 -7.78 -4.61
C LEU A 46 10.45 -8.62 -4.04
N THR A 47 11.68 -8.24 -4.37
CA THR A 47 12.86 -8.73 -3.63
C THR A 47 12.74 -8.31 -2.16
N PRO A 48 13.31 -9.08 -1.20
CA PRO A 48 13.24 -8.76 0.23
C PRO A 48 13.61 -7.32 0.58
N ASP A 49 14.67 -6.77 -0.02
CA ASP A 49 15.13 -5.41 0.25
C ASP A 49 14.14 -4.36 -0.23
N ARG A 50 13.62 -4.51 -1.45
CA ARG A 50 12.58 -3.62 -2.01
C ARG A 50 11.29 -3.68 -1.20
N TYR A 51 10.91 -4.87 -0.75
CA TYR A 51 9.77 -5.07 0.12
C TYR A 51 9.97 -4.34 1.46
N ALA A 52 11.09 -4.55 2.14
CA ALA A 52 11.39 -3.94 3.43
C ALA A 52 11.42 -2.41 3.33
N ALA A 53 12.10 -1.88 2.31
CA ALA A 53 12.21 -0.43 2.10
C ALA A 53 10.84 0.20 1.76
N ALA A 54 10.03 -0.43 0.91
CA ALA A 54 8.69 0.07 0.60
C ALA A 54 7.73 -0.03 1.78
N TRP A 55 7.82 -1.11 2.57
CA TRP A 55 7.08 -1.24 3.81
C TRP A 55 7.43 -0.10 4.77
N GLU A 56 8.72 0.12 5.06
CA GLU A 56 9.20 1.20 5.93
C GLU A 56 8.77 2.60 5.47
N ARG A 57 8.87 2.90 4.16
CA ARG A 57 8.38 4.17 3.62
C ARG A 57 6.88 4.35 3.83
N GLY A 58 6.09 3.28 3.67
CA GLY A 58 4.65 3.33 3.87
C GLY A 58 4.22 3.61 5.31
N GLN A 59 4.99 3.12 6.30
CA GLN A 59 4.74 3.38 7.73
C GLN A 59 4.87 4.87 8.10
N HIS A 60 5.74 5.59 7.40
CA HIS A 60 6.04 7.00 7.66
C HIS A 60 5.28 7.96 6.74
N ARG A 61 4.42 7.43 5.87
CA ARG A 61 3.70 8.20 4.87
C ARG A 61 2.52 8.92 5.52
N ASP A 62 2.25 10.14 5.10
CA ASP A 62 1.07 10.89 5.57
C ASP A 62 -0.19 10.47 4.80
N LEU A 63 -1.28 10.23 5.53
CA LEU A 63 -2.55 9.80 4.95
C LEU A 63 -3.21 10.92 4.12
N ALA A 64 -3.18 12.16 4.61
CA ALA A 64 -3.79 13.29 3.91
C ALA A 64 -3.02 13.60 2.62
N GLU A 65 -1.69 13.59 2.67
CA GLU A 65 -0.82 13.73 1.49
C GLU A 65 -1.09 12.61 0.48
N THR A 66 -1.24 11.37 0.97
CA THR A 66 -1.54 10.23 0.09
C THR A 66 -2.91 10.35 -0.56
N ILE A 67 -3.95 10.80 0.16
CA ILE A 67 -5.26 11.07 -0.42
C ILE A 67 -5.18 12.17 -1.48
N ALA A 68 -4.40 13.22 -1.24
CA ALA A 68 -4.19 14.29 -2.22
C ALA A 68 -3.59 13.78 -3.54
N THR A 69 -2.69 12.78 -3.49
CA THR A 69 -2.15 12.14 -4.71
C THR A 69 -3.18 11.38 -5.54
N PHE A 70 -4.32 10.97 -4.95
CA PHE A 70 -5.44 10.36 -5.66
C PHE A 70 -6.48 11.38 -6.15
N GLN A 71 -6.45 12.60 -5.63
CA GLN A 71 -7.38 13.68 -5.97
C GLN A 71 -6.80 14.67 -6.99
N ALA A 72 -5.47 14.66 -7.20
CA ALA A 72 -4.86 15.43 -8.28
C ALA A 72 -5.49 15.02 -9.62
N PRO A 73 -5.97 15.98 -10.44
CA PRO A 73 -6.51 15.66 -11.75
C PRO A 73 -5.44 14.93 -12.54
N THR A 74 -5.80 13.77 -13.10
CA THR A 74 -5.02 13.12 -14.15
C THR A 74 -4.93 14.08 -15.33
N GLU A 75 -3.90 14.94 -15.35
CA GLU A 75 -3.46 15.60 -16.57
C GLU A 75 -2.96 14.50 -17.51
N ASN A 76 -3.89 14.07 -18.36
CA ASN A 76 -3.61 13.33 -19.57
C ASN A 76 -2.59 14.13 -20.40
N LYS A 77 -1.39 13.59 -20.58
CA LYS A 77 -0.51 13.93 -21.70
C LYS A 77 -0.34 12.69 -22.57
#